data_AF-A0A5E7ZJ27-F1
#
_entry.id   AF-A0A5E7ZJ27-F1
#
_cell.length_a   1.000
_cell.length_b   1.000
_cell.length_c   1.000
_cell.angle_alpha   90.00
_cell.angle_beta   90.00
_cell.angle_gamma   90.00
#
_symmetry.space_group_name_H-M   'P 1'
#
loop_
_entity.id
_entity.type
_entity.pdbx_description
1 polymer ?
#
loop_
_entity_poly.entity_id
_entity_poly.type
_entity_poly.pdbx_seq_one_letter_code
_entity_poly.pdbx_strand_id
1 'polypeptide(L)'
;MSNIVARRIEAFLEGEKLSYEAEVRSGNRQRLWRSDFRPQIDDIYNKLGGQLTGGITEIEVPAYPIVFEGKVIVGNDELAYNRYAAVCLRAPFYSDIEGLNVEAFLRYCRQFEVGCKKVGLIAGVWSNPVSNKHFGEASDPGDFFGNGSSGWKMLAFQHLLRDMLAKLDGYEVLHFSIYDQIMSGGKLLTVGELMKSPSGEHYASFVKYLRRRLGLPAVAAEKPV
;
A
#
# COMPACT_ATOMS: atom_id res chain seq x y z
N MET A 1 -12.10 -4.08 3.79
CA MET A 1 -12.17 -4.68 2.44
C MET A 1 -10.92 -5.49 2.24
N SER A 2 -11.02 -6.72 1.76
CA SER A 2 -9.83 -7.52 1.55
C SER A 2 -9.10 -7.06 0.30
N ASN A 3 -7.84 -6.72 0.46
CA ASN A 3 -6.95 -6.36 -0.62
C ASN A 3 -6.71 -7.58 -1.52
N ILE A 4 -7.15 -7.52 -2.78
CA ILE A 4 -7.07 -8.65 -3.71
C ILE A 4 -5.61 -9.05 -3.99
N VAL A 5 -4.69 -8.09 -3.95
CA VAL A 5 -3.26 -8.34 -4.16
C VAL A 5 -2.69 -9.14 -3.01
N ALA A 6 -2.97 -8.74 -1.76
CA ALA A 6 -2.53 -9.47 -0.58
C ALA A 6 -2.99 -10.93 -0.62
N ARG A 7 -4.29 -11.17 -0.88
CA ARG A 7 -4.83 -12.54 -1.02
C ARG A 7 -4.15 -13.36 -2.11
N ARG A 8 -3.80 -12.75 -3.24
CA ARG A 8 -3.10 -13.45 -4.33
C ARG A 8 -1.65 -13.77 -3.96
N ILE A 9 -1.00 -12.93 -3.18
CA ILE A 9 0.34 -13.20 -2.66
C ILE A 9 0.28 -14.31 -1.61
N GLU A 10 -0.68 -14.28 -0.68
CA GLU A 10 -0.90 -15.36 0.29
C GLU A 10 -1.12 -16.70 -0.42
N ALA A 11 -2.04 -16.77 -1.40
CA ALA A 11 -2.28 -17.98 -2.17
C ALA A 11 -1.02 -18.50 -2.89
N PHE A 12 -0.15 -17.59 -3.36
CA PHE A 12 1.14 -17.96 -3.92
C PHE A 12 2.08 -18.56 -2.86
N LEU A 13 2.22 -17.91 -1.70
CA LEU A 13 3.07 -18.39 -0.59
C LEU A 13 2.59 -19.76 -0.08
N GLU A 14 1.27 -19.93 0.10
CA GLU A 14 0.65 -21.20 0.48
C GLU A 14 0.92 -22.30 -0.56
N GLY A 15 0.74 -21.98 -1.85
CA GLY A 15 0.99 -22.92 -2.95
C GLY A 15 2.46 -23.38 -3.03
N GLU A 16 3.39 -22.50 -2.70
CA GLU A 16 4.83 -22.80 -2.62
C GLU A 16 5.25 -23.40 -1.27
N LYS A 17 4.32 -23.57 -0.32
CA LYS A 17 4.57 -24.06 1.05
C LYS A 17 5.60 -23.20 1.79
N LEU A 18 5.59 -21.89 1.55
CA LEU A 18 6.44 -20.92 2.22
C LEU A 18 5.77 -20.44 3.51
N SER A 19 6.54 -20.38 4.59
CA SER A 19 6.04 -19.90 5.89
C SER A 19 5.97 -18.37 5.90
N TYR A 20 4.82 -17.84 6.31
CA TYR A 20 4.58 -16.41 6.46
C TYR A 20 3.62 -16.16 7.63
N GLU A 21 3.53 -14.91 8.07
CA GLU A 21 2.55 -14.46 9.06
C GLU A 21 1.65 -13.40 8.42
N ALA A 22 0.35 -13.42 8.72
CA ALA A 22 -0.61 -12.44 8.23
C ALA A 22 -1.17 -11.58 9.36
N GLU A 23 -1.53 -10.33 9.05
CA GLU A 23 -2.14 -9.37 9.99
C GLU A 23 -1.33 -9.18 11.28
N VAL A 24 0.01 -9.17 11.17
CA VAL A 24 0.93 -9.02 12.30
C VAL A 24 0.86 -7.59 12.84
N ARG A 25 0.55 -7.43 14.12
CA ARG A 25 0.55 -6.11 14.77
C ARG A 25 1.90 -5.84 15.42
N SER A 26 2.42 -4.62 15.21
CA SER A 26 3.58 -4.15 15.96
C SER A 26 3.31 -4.17 17.46
N GLY A 27 4.30 -4.60 18.25
CA GLY A 27 4.20 -4.65 19.71
C GLY A 27 4.17 -3.27 20.38
N ASN A 28 4.62 -2.20 19.70
CA ASN A 28 4.62 -0.86 20.28
C ASN A 28 4.60 0.28 19.24
N ARG A 29 3.39 0.68 18.82
CA ARG A 29 3.20 1.83 17.92
C ARG A 29 3.66 3.17 18.50
N GLN A 30 3.83 3.29 19.83
CA GLN A 30 4.28 4.55 20.44
C GLN A 30 5.71 4.92 20.04
N ARG A 31 6.48 3.95 19.51
CA ARG A 31 7.82 4.16 18.98
C ARG A 31 7.85 5.17 17.84
N LEU A 32 6.82 5.21 16.98
CA LEU A 32 6.73 6.20 15.89
C LEU A 32 6.89 7.62 16.42
N TRP A 33 6.15 7.95 17.47
CA TRP A 33 6.06 9.31 18.00
C TRP A 33 7.31 9.76 18.75
N ARG A 34 8.20 8.81 19.09
CA ARG A 34 9.48 9.01 19.78
C ARG A 34 10.69 8.80 18.86
N SER A 35 10.44 8.45 17.59
CA SER A 35 11.48 8.20 16.60
C SER A 35 11.82 9.46 15.80
N ASP A 36 12.90 9.37 15.03
CA ASP A 36 13.32 10.42 14.10
C ASP A 36 12.32 10.65 12.95
N PHE A 37 11.31 9.78 12.79
CA PHE A 37 10.22 10.00 11.84
C PHE A 37 9.23 11.06 12.31
N ARG A 38 9.17 11.39 13.60
CA ARG A 38 8.16 12.29 14.16
C ARG A 38 7.99 13.61 13.39
N PRO A 39 9.06 14.34 13.01
CA PRO A 39 8.92 15.57 12.23
C PRO A 39 8.25 15.37 10.88
N GLN A 40 8.57 14.26 10.18
CA GLN A 40 7.94 13.94 8.89
C GLN A 40 6.46 13.56 9.07
N ILE A 41 6.14 12.83 10.14
CA ILE A 41 4.78 12.45 10.46
C ILE A 41 3.91 13.70 10.72
N ASP A 42 4.41 14.64 11.51
CA ASP A 42 3.71 15.90 11.79
C ASP A 42 3.56 16.76 10.52
N ASP A 43 4.61 16.87 9.69
CA ASP A 43 4.58 17.60 8.43
C ASP A 43 3.54 17.03 7.45
N ILE A 44 3.53 15.71 7.24
CA ILE A 44 2.56 15.06 6.35
C ILE A 44 1.13 15.19 6.90
N TYR A 45 0.94 15.00 8.21
CA TYR A 45 -0.37 15.18 8.84
C TYR A 45 -0.92 16.59 8.59
N ASN A 46 -0.08 17.62 8.77
CA ASN A 46 -0.45 19.01 8.50
C ASN A 46 -0.73 19.26 7.01
N LYS A 47 0.08 18.71 6.10
CA LYS A 47 -0.14 18.81 4.64
C LYS A 47 -1.44 18.16 4.18
N LEU A 48 -1.92 17.15 4.89
CA LEU A 48 -3.23 16.54 4.66
C LEU A 48 -4.39 17.36 5.27
N GLY A 49 -4.11 18.43 6.01
CA GLY A 49 -5.10 19.27 6.68
C GLY A 49 -5.46 18.75 8.08
N GLY A 50 -4.52 18.11 8.77
CA GLY A 50 -4.69 17.65 10.14
C GLY A 50 -5.08 18.79 11.10
N GLN A 51 -6.07 18.55 11.95
CA GLN A 51 -6.65 19.57 12.85
C GLN A 51 -6.36 19.32 14.33
N LEU A 52 -6.02 18.08 14.72
CA LEU A 52 -5.82 17.75 16.12
C LEU A 52 -4.38 18.01 16.56
N THR A 53 -4.20 18.93 17.49
CA THR A 53 -2.93 19.09 18.21
C THR A 53 -2.79 17.96 19.23
N GLY A 54 -1.71 17.16 19.13
CA GLY A 54 -1.43 16.06 20.06
C GLY A 54 -2.23 14.77 19.83
N GLY A 55 -3.46 14.86 19.30
CA GLY A 55 -4.31 13.69 19.01
C GLY A 55 -3.78 12.77 17.90
N ILE A 56 -2.77 13.19 17.14
CA ILE A 56 -2.11 12.39 16.11
C ILE A 56 -1.64 11.02 16.63
N THR A 57 -1.26 10.93 17.91
CA THR A 57 -0.78 9.69 18.54
C THR A 57 -1.88 8.65 18.79
N GLU A 58 -3.15 9.05 18.68
CA GLU A 58 -4.32 8.18 18.82
C GLU A 58 -4.65 7.43 17.52
N ILE A 59 -4.07 7.84 16.39
CA ILE A 59 -4.35 7.22 15.09
C ILE A 59 -3.92 5.74 15.14
N GLU A 60 -4.84 4.85 14.77
CA GLU A 60 -4.54 3.44 14.66
C GLU A 60 -3.56 3.22 13.50
N VAL A 61 -2.48 2.50 13.77
CA VAL A 61 -1.56 2.01 12.75
C VAL A 61 -2.05 0.63 12.32
N PRO A 62 -2.34 0.40 11.02
CA PRO A 62 -2.75 -0.90 10.51
C PRO A 62 -1.74 -2.00 10.81
N ALA A 63 -2.22 -3.24 10.88
CA ALA A 63 -1.34 -4.40 10.93
C ALA A 63 -0.48 -4.52 9.65
N TYR A 64 0.61 -5.26 9.77
CA TYR A 64 1.40 -5.70 8.64
C TYR A 64 0.61 -6.78 7.90
N PRO A 65 0.23 -6.56 6.62
CA PRO A 65 -0.66 -7.49 5.93
C PRO A 65 -0.06 -8.89 5.84
N ILE A 66 1.20 -8.97 5.41
CA ILE A 66 1.96 -10.21 5.27
C ILE A 66 3.39 -9.92 5.71
N VAL A 67 3.94 -10.76 6.58
CA VAL A 67 5.36 -10.78 6.96
C VAL A 67 5.99 -12.05 6.42
N PHE A 68 7.03 -11.90 5.60
CA PHE A 68 7.75 -13.00 4.97
C PHE A 68 9.24 -12.67 4.93
N GLU A 69 10.08 -13.53 5.52
CA GLU A 69 11.55 -13.42 5.51
C GLU A 69 12.07 -12.00 5.81
N GLY A 70 11.61 -11.39 6.91
CA GLY A 70 12.02 -10.05 7.33
C GLY A 70 11.43 -8.91 6.49
N LYS A 71 10.44 -9.18 5.63
CA LYS A 71 9.80 -8.19 4.77
C LYS A 71 8.32 -8.07 5.12
N VAL A 72 7.83 -6.83 5.24
CA VAL A 72 6.40 -6.51 5.22
C VAL A 72 5.96 -6.33 3.78
N ILE A 73 5.11 -7.23 3.30
CA ILE A 73 4.58 -7.19 1.93
C ILE A 73 3.26 -6.43 1.92
N VAL A 74 3.20 -5.38 1.11
CA VAL A 74 2.03 -4.52 0.97
C VAL A 74 1.48 -4.64 -0.45
N GLY A 75 0.30 -5.23 -0.57
CA GLY A 75 -0.50 -5.14 -1.79
C GLY A 75 -1.16 -3.77 -1.90
N ASN A 76 -1.09 -3.11 -3.05
CA ASN A 76 -1.68 -1.80 -3.29
C ASN A 76 -2.69 -1.92 -4.44
N ASP A 77 -3.97 -1.93 -4.09
CA ASP A 77 -5.12 -1.96 -5.00
C ASP A 77 -5.56 -0.54 -5.38
N GLU A 78 -6.70 -0.41 -6.07
CA GLU A 78 -7.20 0.85 -6.61
C GLU A 78 -7.27 1.98 -5.56
N LEU A 79 -7.60 1.68 -4.30
CA LEU A 79 -7.75 2.69 -3.25
C LEU A 79 -6.44 3.33 -2.82
N ALA A 80 -5.31 2.66 -3.06
CA ALA A 80 -3.98 3.18 -2.71
C ALA A 80 -3.52 4.34 -3.62
N TYR A 81 -4.19 4.58 -4.75
CA TYR A 81 -3.73 5.54 -5.78
C TYR A 81 -4.64 6.75 -5.86
N ASN A 82 -4.49 7.66 -4.89
CA ASN A 82 -5.21 8.92 -4.83
C ASN A 82 -4.26 10.10 -4.51
N ARG A 83 -4.75 11.33 -4.67
CA ARG A 83 -3.97 12.55 -4.37
C ARG A 83 -3.38 12.61 -2.97
N TYR A 84 -4.02 12.03 -1.96
CA TYR A 84 -3.55 12.08 -0.57
C TYR A 84 -2.41 11.08 -0.35
N ALA A 85 -2.50 9.89 -0.96
CA ALA A 85 -1.37 8.96 -1.03
C ALA A 85 -0.16 9.60 -1.75
N ALA A 86 -0.38 10.39 -2.80
CA ALA A 86 0.69 11.15 -3.45
C ALA A 86 1.35 12.21 -2.54
N VAL A 87 0.63 12.76 -1.55
CA VAL A 87 1.23 13.63 -0.52
C VAL A 87 2.13 12.81 0.40
N CYS A 88 1.65 11.67 0.90
CA CYS A 88 2.44 10.77 1.75
C CYS A 88 3.70 10.23 1.06
N LEU A 89 3.60 9.83 -0.22
CA LEU A 89 4.72 9.31 -1.02
C LEU A 89 5.85 10.32 -1.24
N ARG A 90 5.63 11.61 -0.97
CA ARG A 90 6.66 12.65 -1.00
C ARG A 90 7.40 12.82 0.33
N ALA A 91 7.03 12.07 1.37
CA ALA A 91 7.79 12.04 2.61
C ALA A 91 9.22 11.52 2.32
N PRO A 92 10.27 12.16 2.87
CA PRO A 92 11.65 11.71 2.71
C PRO A 92 11.85 10.22 3.05
N PHE A 93 11.09 9.68 4.01
CA PHE A 93 11.08 8.25 4.32
C PHE A 93 11.02 7.33 3.08
N TYR A 94 10.23 7.68 2.07
CA TYR A 94 10.05 6.83 0.89
C TYR A 94 11.23 6.87 -0.09
N SER A 95 12.11 7.89 -0.05
CA SER A 95 13.30 7.91 -0.91
C SER A 95 14.33 6.85 -0.51
N ASP A 96 14.25 6.38 0.74
CA ASP A 96 15.22 5.47 1.32
C ASP A 96 14.74 4.00 1.30
N ILE A 97 13.56 3.74 0.73
CA ILE A 97 13.04 2.37 0.60
C ILE A 97 13.60 1.71 -0.65
N GLU A 98 14.44 0.71 -0.44
CA GLU A 98 15.02 -0.09 -1.52
C GLU A 98 13.93 -0.79 -2.35
N GLY A 99 14.06 -0.73 -3.68
CA GLY A 99 13.14 -1.38 -4.61
C GLY A 99 11.79 -0.68 -4.80
N LEU A 100 11.51 0.42 -4.10
CA LEU A 100 10.32 1.24 -4.32
C LEU A 100 10.58 2.30 -5.40
N ASN A 101 9.82 2.23 -6.50
CA ASN A 101 9.82 3.29 -7.52
C ASN A 101 8.78 4.37 -7.16
N VAL A 102 9.17 5.31 -6.29
CA VAL A 102 8.31 6.40 -5.82
C VAL A 102 7.71 7.19 -6.99
N GLU A 103 8.50 7.48 -8.02
CA GLU A 103 8.04 8.21 -9.20
C GLU A 103 6.94 7.46 -9.97
N ALA A 104 7.03 6.13 -10.06
CA ALA A 104 5.95 5.32 -10.64
C ALA A 104 4.66 5.43 -9.81
N PHE A 105 4.76 5.29 -8.49
CA PHE A 105 3.60 5.41 -7.59
C PHE A 105 2.96 6.81 -7.64
N LEU A 106 3.77 7.88 -7.70
CA LEU A 106 3.29 9.24 -7.88
C LEU A 106 2.57 9.43 -9.23
N ARG A 107 3.07 8.81 -10.31
CA ARG A 107 2.35 8.78 -11.59
C ARG A 107 1.05 8.01 -11.50
N TYR A 108 1.05 6.84 -10.84
CA TYR A 108 -0.15 6.02 -10.66
C TYR A 108 -1.24 6.76 -9.90
N CYS A 109 -0.89 7.49 -8.83
CA CYS A 109 -1.85 8.33 -8.10
C CYS A 109 -2.50 9.39 -8.99
N ARG A 110 -1.80 9.92 -10.01
CA ARG A 110 -2.37 10.89 -10.96
C ARG A 110 -3.20 10.21 -12.05
N GLN A 111 -2.70 9.13 -12.62
CA GLN A 111 -3.31 8.45 -13.78
C GLN A 111 -4.56 7.66 -13.39
N PHE A 112 -4.57 7.07 -12.20
CA PHE A 112 -5.60 6.11 -11.80
C PHE A 112 -6.53 6.63 -10.69
N GLU A 113 -6.48 7.92 -10.33
CA GLU A 113 -7.38 8.53 -9.34
C GLU A 113 -8.86 8.36 -9.72
N VAL A 114 -9.18 8.36 -11.02
CA VAL A 114 -10.54 8.10 -11.50
C VAL A 114 -11.00 6.68 -11.16
N GLY A 115 -10.11 5.69 -11.26
CA GLY A 115 -10.37 4.31 -10.84
C GLY A 115 -10.55 4.22 -9.33
N CYS A 116 -9.64 4.83 -8.58
CA CYS A 116 -9.74 4.97 -7.11
C CYS A 116 -11.07 5.60 -6.68
N LYS A 117 -11.52 6.66 -7.37
CA LYS A 117 -12.80 7.32 -7.12
C LYS A 117 -13.93 6.32 -7.22
N LYS A 118 -14.05 5.55 -8.30
CA LYS A 118 -15.15 4.59 -8.50
C LYS A 118 -15.32 3.62 -7.32
N VAL A 119 -14.22 3.12 -6.73
CA VAL A 119 -14.27 2.19 -5.60
C VAL A 119 -14.33 2.90 -4.24
N GLY A 120 -13.85 4.14 -4.15
CA GLY A 120 -13.70 4.87 -2.89
C GLY A 120 -14.82 5.86 -2.54
N LEU A 121 -15.91 5.90 -3.31
CA LEU A 121 -17.12 6.68 -2.99
C LEU A 121 -18.00 6.03 -1.90
N ILE A 122 -17.68 4.80 -1.49
CA ILE A 122 -18.46 4.07 -0.49
C ILE A 122 -18.41 4.82 0.86
N ALA A 123 -19.55 4.95 1.52
CA ALA A 123 -19.65 5.52 2.87
C ALA A 123 -18.73 4.76 3.84
N GLY A 124 -18.02 5.48 4.71
CA GLY A 124 -16.96 4.91 5.57
C GLY A 124 -15.56 4.99 4.97
N VAL A 125 -15.43 4.85 3.64
CA VAL A 125 -14.15 5.00 2.90
C VAL A 125 -13.92 6.47 2.54
N TRP A 126 -14.95 7.15 2.02
CA TRP A 126 -14.86 8.57 1.71
C TRP A 126 -14.79 9.45 2.97
N SER A 127 -15.60 9.12 3.97
CA SER A 127 -15.60 9.80 5.26
C SER A 127 -16.10 8.86 6.34
N ASN A 128 -15.65 9.11 7.57
CA ASN A 128 -16.12 8.47 8.79
C ASN A 128 -15.82 9.36 10.01
N PRO A 129 -16.48 9.15 11.17
CA PRO A 129 -16.34 10.02 12.33
C PRO A 129 -14.88 10.20 12.81
N VAL A 130 -14.08 9.14 12.78
CA VAL A 130 -12.67 9.19 13.19
C VAL A 130 -11.88 10.06 12.22
N SER A 131 -12.01 9.82 10.92
CA SER A 131 -11.32 10.61 9.90
C SER A 131 -11.74 12.08 9.92
N ASN A 132 -13.02 12.39 10.16
CA ASN A 132 -13.50 13.76 10.27
C ASN A 132 -12.94 14.47 11.50
N LYS A 133 -12.85 13.78 12.65
CA LYS A 133 -12.19 14.31 13.85
C LYS A 133 -10.76 14.76 13.57
N HIS A 134 -10.03 14.04 12.71
CA HIS A 134 -8.64 14.32 12.41
C HIS A 134 -8.41 15.33 11.29
N PHE A 135 -9.23 15.32 10.24
CA PHE A 135 -8.99 16.08 9.01
C PHE A 135 -10.12 17.05 8.65
N GLY A 136 -11.11 17.22 9.53
CA GLY A 136 -12.33 17.99 9.29
C GLY A 136 -13.40 17.23 8.52
N GLU A 137 -14.61 17.77 8.50
CA GLU A 137 -15.74 17.21 7.75
C GLU A 137 -15.41 17.09 6.26
N ALA A 138 -15.71 15.92 5.68
CA ALA A 138 -15.48 15.67 4.27
C ALA A 138 -16.45 16.48 3.40
N SER A 139 -16.01 16.83 2.19
CA SER A 139 -16.93 17.28 1.14
C SER A 139 -17.84 16.12 0.68
N ASP A 140 -18.84 16.42 -0.16
CA ASP A 140 -19.72 15.41 -0.74
C ASP A 140 -18.91 14.29 -1.43
N PRO A 141 -19.38 13.02 -1.42
CA PRO A 141 -18.70 11.91 -2.07
C PRO A 141 -18.29 12.20 -3.52
N GLY A 142 -16.98 12.22 -3.76
CA GLY A 142 -16.40 12.47 -5.07
C GLY A 142 -16.14 13.93 -5.39
N ASP A 143 -16.54 14.85 -4.51
CA ASP A 143 -16.15 16.23 -4.57
C ASP A 143 -14.77 16.42 -3.92
N PHE A 144 -13.78 16.78 -4.73
CA PHE A 144 -12.46 17.10 -4.22
C PHE A 144 -12.23 18.60 -4.02
N PHE A 145 -13.24 19.44 -4.27
CA PHE A 145 -13.22 20.85 -3.91
C PHE A 145 -13.48 20.99 -2.39
N GLY A 146 -12.87 21.99 -1.76
CA GLY A 146 -12.92 22.15 -0.30
C GLY A 146 -12.02 21.14 0.43
N ASN A 147 -12.57 20.43 1.42
CA ASN A 147 -11.78 19.51 2.25
C ASN A 147 -11.56 18.14 1.61
N GLY A 148 -12.42 17.76 0.65
CA GLY A 148 -12.38 16.47 -0.02
C GLY A 148 -12.66 15.30 0.92
N SER A 149 -12.06 14.14 0.63
CA SER A 149 -12.25 12.89 1.39
C SER A 149 -11.36 12.85 2.65
N SER A 150 -11.95 13.05 3.82
CA SER A 150 -11.27 12.84 5.11
C SER A 150 -10.85 11.38 5.30
N GLY A 151 -11.66 10.43 4.81
CA GLY A 151 -11.39 9.00 4.91
C GLY A 151 -10.18 8.57 4.07
N TRP A 152 -10.02 9.12 2.86
CA TRP A 152 -8.84 8.84 2.04
C TRP A 152 -7.56 9.45 2.62
N LYS A 153 -7.65 10.65 3.23
CA LYS A 153 -6.52 11.25 3.97
C LYS A 153 -6.09 10.34 5.12
N MET A 154 -7.04 9.86 5.90
CA MET A 154 -6.77 8.91 6.99
C MET A 154 -6.12 7.63 6.48
N LEU A 155 -6.68 7.01 5.43
CA LEU A 155 -6.13 5.79 4.85
C LEU A 155 -4.68 5.98 4.36
N ALA A 156 -4.43 7.05 3.60
CA ALA A 156 -3.09 7.37 3.10
C ALA A 156 -2.09 7.62 4.24
N PHE A 157 -2.51 8.31 5.29
CA PHE A 157 -1.68 8.58 6.45
C PHE A 157 -1.38 7.32 7.26
N GLN A 158 -2.38 6.47 7.47
CA GLN A 158 -2.22 5.19 8.15
C GLN A 158 -1.24 4.25 7.44
N HIS A 159 -1.27 4.22 6.10
CA HIS A 159 -0.30 3.45 5.31
C HIS A 159 1.14 3.96 5.52
N LEU A 160 1.35 5.29 5.53
CA LEU A 160 2.65 5.88 5.85
C LEU A 160 3.14 5.47 7.25
N LEU A 161 2.27 5.56 8.26
CA LEU A 161 2.61 5.17 9.63
C LEU A 161 2.98 3.68 9.73
N ARG A 162 2.26 2.81 9.03
CA ARG A 162 2.56 1.36 9.00
C ARG A 162 3.95 1.13 8.41
N ASP A 163 4.28 1.77 7.30
CA ASP A 163 5.55 1.54 6.61
C ASP A 163 6.72 2.05 7.46
N MET A 164 6.57 3.24 8.09
CA MET A 164 7.55 3.76 9.05
C MET A 164 7.71 2.85 10.26
N LEU A 165 6.61 2.30 10.80
CA LEU A 165 6.66 1.41 11.95
C LEU A 165 7.31 0.07 11.60
N ALA A 166 7.03 -0.47 10.41
CA ALA A 166 7.70 -1.66 9.90
C ALA A 166 9.22 -1.46 9.86
N LYS A 167 9.68 -0.29 9.40
CA LYS A 167 11.11 0.06 9.40
C LYS A 167 11.68 0.11 10.82
N LEU A 168 10.97 0.70 11.78
CA LEU A 168 11.40 0.74 13.20
C LEU A 168 11.44 -0.66 13.83
N ASP A 169 10.58 -1.56 13.38
CA ASP A 169 10.55 -2.96 13.82
C ASP A 169 11.60 -3.83 13.09
N GLY A 170 12.39 -3.23 12.19
CA GLY A 170 13.51 -3.90 11.51
C GLY A 170 13.11 -4.61 10.21
N TYR A 171 11.90 -4.39 9.72
CA TYR A 171 11.43 -4.96 8.46
C TYR A 171 11.79 -4.08 7.26
N GLU A 172 12.04 -4.73 6.13
CA GLU A 172 11.97 -4.09 4.81
C GLU A 172 10.51 -3.99 4.36
N VAL A 173 10.13 -2.93 3.65
CA VAL A 173 8.75 -2.76 3.15
C VAL A 173 8.72 -2.97 1.64
N LEU A 174 7.94 -3.95 1.18
CA LEU A 174 7.85 -4.32 -0.22
C LEU A 174 6.45 -4.04 -0.78
N HIS A 175 6.33 -2.97 -1.57
CA HIS A 175 5.06 -2.60 -2.20
C HIS A 175 4.85 -3.30 -3.55
N PHE A 176 3.71 -3.96 -3.71
CA PHE A 176 3.22 -4.51 -4.97
C PHE A 176 2.06 -3.65 -5.47
N SER A 177 2.19 -3.10 -6.67
CA SER A 177 1.12 -2.33 -7.31
C SER A 177 0.32 -3.20 -8.28
N ILE A 178 -1.01 -3.05 -8.29
CA ILE A 178 -1.82 -3.58 -9.41
C ILE A 178 -1.47 -2.94 -10.76
N TYR A 179 -0.78 -1.80 -10.78
CA TYR A 179 -0.39 -1.06 -11.98
C TYR A 179 1.07 -1.28 -12.39
N ASP A 180 1.84 -2.07 -11.62
CA ASP A 180 3.17 -2.51 -12.04
C ASP A 180 3.05 -3.25 -13.38
N GLN A 181 3.93 -2.93 -14.33
CA GLN A 181 3.86 -3.45 -15.69
C GLN A 181 4.88 -4.57 -15.92
N ILE A 182 4.43 -5.65 -16.55
CA ILE A 182 5.20 -6.87 -16.81
C ILE A 182 5.00 -7.28 -18.27
N MET A 183 6.09 -7.62 -18.94
CA MET A 183 6.04 -8.20 -20.29
C MET A 183 5.61 -9.67 -20.20
N SER A 184 4.50 -10.02 -20.85
CA SER A 184 3.97 -11.39 -20.96
C SER A 184 3.39 -11.59 -22.36
N GLY A 185 3.72 -12.70 -23.04
CA GLY A 185 3.22 -12.98 -24.40
C GLY A 185 3.48 -11.88 -25.42
N GLY A 186 4.60 -11.15 -25.28
CA GLY A 186 4.94 -10.00 -26.15
C GLY A 186 4.10 -8.75 -25.91
N LYS A 187 3.28 -8.70 -24.86
CA LYS A 187 2.47 -7.55 -24.47
C LYS A 187 2.85 -7.06 -23.08
N LEU A 188 2.78 -5.75 -22.89
CA LEU A 188 2.94 -5.13 -21.58
C LEU A 188 1.58 -5.18 -20.86
N LEU A 189 1.49 -5.97 -19.79
CA LEU A 189 0.30 -6.13 -18.97
C LEU A 189 0.56 -5.64 -17.55
N THR A 190 -0.46 -5.11 -16.89
CA THR A 190 -0.39 -4.75 -15.48
C THR A 190 -0.51 -5.99 -14.59
N VAL A 191 0.06 -5.94 -13.39
CA VAL A 191 -0.11 -7.00 -12.36
C VAL A 191 -1.60 -7.26 -12.10
N GLY A 192 -2.43 -6.21 -12.06
CA GLY A 192 -3.87 -6.30 -11.92
C GLY A 192 -4.54 -7.12 -13.03
N GLU A 193 -4.09 -6.97 -14.28
CA GLU A 193 -4.57 -7.79 -15.40
C GLU A 193 -4.10 -9.24 -15.29
N LEU A 194 -2.84 -9.47 -14.93
CA LEU A 194 -2.30 -10.82 -14.78
C LEU A 194 -3.03 -11.61 -13.68
N MET A 195 -3.41 -10.96 -12.58
CA MET A 195 -4.12 -11.59 -11.45
C MET A 195 -5.57 -12.00 -11.76
N LYS A 196 -6.14 -11.56 -12.89
CA LYS A 196 -7.48 -11.99 -13.33
C LYS A 196 -7.49 -13.43 -13.82
N SER A 197 -6.35 -13.94 -14.28
CA SER A 197 -6.21 -15.31 -14.75
C SER A 197 -5.60 -16.18 -13.64
N PRO A 198 -6.30 -17.23 -13.16
CA PRO A 198 -5.79 -18.08 -12.10
C PRO A 198 -4.75 -19.11 -12.57
N SER A 199 -4.56 -19.27 -13.88
CA SER A 199 -3.63 -20.24 -14.48
C SER A 199 -3.18 -19.80 -15.88
N GLY A 200 -2.19 -20.52 -16.44
CA GLY A 200 -1.66 -20.26 -17.78
C GLY A 200 -0.50 -19.25 -17.80
N GLU A 201 -0.18 -18.75 -19.01
CA GLU A 201 0.99 -17.91 -19.25
C GLU A 201 1.01 -16.64 -18.38
N HIS A 202 -0.13 -15.94 -18.25
CA HIS A 202 -0.23 -14.73 -17.43
C HIS A 202 0.06 -14.99 -15.94
N TYR A 203 -0.44 -16.11 -15.42
CA TYR A 203 -0.18 -16.51 -14.04
C TYR A 203 1.30 -16.87 -13.85
N ALA A 204 1.93 -17.56 -14.80
CA ALA A 204 3.36 -17.86 -14.76
C ALA A 204 4.21 -16.58 -14.75
N SER A 205 3.84 -15.58 -15.55
CA SER A 205 4.48 -14.25 -15.55
C SER A 205 4.31 -13.52 -14.21
N PHE A 206 3.13 -13.60 -13.59
CA PHE A 206 2.88 -13.06 -12.25
C PHE A 206 3.72 -13.77 -11.18
N VAL A 207 3.80 -15.10 -11.21
CA VAL A 207 4.64 -15.89 -10.29
C VAL A 207 6.12 -15.53 -10.44
N LYS A 208 6.62 -15.42 -11.67
CA LYS A 208 8.01 -15.00 -11.93
C LYS A 208 8.28 -13.60 -11.37
N TYR A 209 7.31 -12.70 -11.50
CA TYR A 209 7.37 -11.37 -10.92
C TYR A 209 7.43 -11.39 -9.39
N LEU A 210 6.54 -12.15 -8.74
CA LEU A 210 6.55 -12.32 -7.28
C LEU A 210 7.87 -12.89 -6.80
N ARG A 211 8.34 -14.01 -7.36
CA ARG A 211 9.61 -14.65 -6.98
C ARG A 211 10.77 -13.66 -7.04
N ARG A 212 10.90 -12.90 -8.14
CA ARG A 212 11.94 -11.89 -8.28
C ARG A 212 11.86 -10.81 -7.19
N ARG A 213 10.66 -10.29 -6.92
CA ARG A 213 10.45 -9.23 -5.92
C ARG A 213 10.68 -9.74 -4.50
N LEU A 214 10.40 -11.01 -4.23
CA LEU A 214 10.59 -11.67 -2.94
C LEU A 214 12.03 -12.19 -2.73
N GLY A 215 12.88 -12.17 -3.75
CA GLY A 215 14.23 -12.75 -3.68
C GLY A 215 14.26 -14.28 -3.74
N LEU A 216 13.17 -14.91 -4.20
CA LEU A 216 13.07 -16.36 -4.33
C LEU A 216 13.78 -16.87 -5.60
N PRO A 217 14.29 -18.12 -5.59
CA PRO A 217 14.88 -18.74 -6.77
C PRO A 217 13.90 -18.73 -7.96
N ALA A 218 14.44 -18.59 -9.17
CA ALA A 218 13.65 -18.74 -10.38
C ALA A 218 13.07 -20.17 -10.47
N VAL A 219 11.88 -20.30 -11.05
CA VAL A 219 11.31 -21.62 -11.36
C VAL A 219 12.25 -22.32 -12.34
N ALA A 220 12.66 -23.55 -12.04
CA ALA A 220 13.41 -24.36 -12.99
C ALA A 220 12.61 -24.46 -14.28
N ALA A 221 13.23 -24.17 -15.43
CA ALA A 221 12.59 -24.45 -16.71
C ALA A 221 12.35 -25.96 -16.74
N GLU A 222 11.08 -26.39 -16.81
CA GLU A 222 10.78 -27.76 -17.17
C GLU A 222 11.46 -28.01 -18.52
N LYS A 223 12.39 -28.97 -18.56
CA LYS A 223 12.95 -29.41 -19.83
C LYS A 223 11.76 -29.86 -20.67
N PRO A 224 11.59 -29.36 -21.90
CA PRO A 224 10.59 -29.93 -22.80
C PRO A 224 10.91 -31.42 -22.94
N VAL A 225 9.91 -32.26 -22.65
CA VAL A 225 9.94 -33.71 -22.89
C VAL A 225 10.01 -33.96 -24.38
#